data_AF-A0A1A8DBS6-F1
#
_entry.id   AF-A0A1A8DBS6-F1
#
_cell.length_a   1.000
_cell.length_b   1.000
_cell.length_c   1.000
_cell.angle_alpha   90.00
_cell.angle_beta   90.00
_cell.angle_gamma   90.00
#
_symmetry.space_group_name_H-M   'P 1'
#
loop_
_entity.id
_entity.type
_entity.pdbx_description
1 polymer ?
#
loop_
_entity_poly.entity_id
_entity_poly.type
_entity_poly.pdbx_seq_one_letter_code
_entity_poly.pdbx_strand_id
1 'polypeptide(L)'
;RKFFLSHPAYKHLAEKMGTPYLQRILNQQLTNHIRDTLPSFRSHLQSLLLSLHKEAEEYKHFSPDDPARRTKTLLQLVQRLAVDFEKLIEGSGDRVDTVTLSGGARINKIFHERFPSELAKIESDEGKLRQEINYA
;
A
#
# COMPACT_ATOMS: atom_id res chain seq x y z
N ARG A 1 29.97 28.40 -35.65
CA ARG A 1 31.26 27.71 -35.95
C ARG A 1 32.47 28.64 -35.79
N LYS A 2 32.48 29.83 -36.44
CA LYS A 2 33.61 30.79 -36.39
C LYS A 2 34.05 31.14 -34.96
N PHE A 3 33.11 31.49 -34.08
CA PHE A 3 33.37 31.76 -32.65
C PHE A 3 34.15 30.65 -31.95
N PHE A 4 33.68 29.40 -32.04
CA PHE A 4 34.31 28.26 -31.37
C PHE A 4 35.70 27.94 -31.92
N LEU A 5 35.97 28.19 -33.21
CA LEU A 5 37.28 27.96 -33.82
C LEU A 5 38.30 29.07 -33.50
N SER A 6 37.85 30.30 -33.27
CA SER A 6 38.71 31.45 -33.01
C SER A 6 38.98 31.71 -31.53
N HIS A 7 38.12 31.23 -30.62
CA HIS A 7 38.25 31.53 -29.20
C HIS A 7 39.29 30.63 -28.50
N PRO A 8 40.36 31.17 -27.87
CA PRO A 8 41.45 30.38 -27.30
C PRO A 8 41.00 29.29 -26.32
N ALA A 9 40.07 29.64 -25.42
CA ALA A 9 39.53 28.72 -24.44
C ALA A 9 38.63 27.61 -25.02
N TYR A 10 37.97 27.82 -26.16
CA TYR A 10 36.98 26.87 -26.70
C TYR A 10 37.41 26.18 -28.00
N LYS A 11 38.53 26.60 -28.58
CA LYS A 11 39.09 26.06 -29.83
C LYS A 11 39.25 24.54 -29.81
N HIS A 12 39.73 24.00 -28.69
CA HIS A 12 39.92 22.56 -28.51
C HIS A 12 38.60 21.76 -28.41
N LEU A 13 37.46 22.43 -28.18
CA LEU A 13 36.12 21.82 -28.10
C LEU A 13 35.27 22.09 -29.34
N ALA A 14 35.77 22.81 -30.34
CA ALA A 14 34.96 23.36 -31.43
C ALA A 14 34.15 22.30 -32.21
N GLU A 15 34.68 21.08 -32.35
CA GLU A 15 33.99 19.96 -33.01
C GLU A 15 32.86 19.33 -32.17
N LYS A 16 32.85 19.59 -30.86
CA LYS A 16 31.82 19.12 -29.91
C LYS A 16 30.86 20.22 -29.48
N MET A 17 30.83 21.34 -30.21
CA MET A 17 30.07 22.53 -29.83
C MET A 17 29.16 23.03 -30.96
N GLY A 18 28.14 23.79 -30.56
CA GLY A 18 27.18 24.41 -31.47
C GLY A 18 25.98 23.52 -31.81
N THR A 19 24.98 24.16 -32.43
CA THR A 19 23.68 23.56 -32.73
C THR A 19 23.75 22.27 -33.54
N PRO A 20 24.60 22.13 -34.59
CA PRO A 20 24.67 20.89 -35.37
C PRO A 20 25.14 19.69 -34.54
N TYR A 21 26.12 19.89 -33.66
CA TYR A 21 26.60 18.83 -32.77
C TYR A 21 25.52 18.47 -31.74
N LEU A 22 24.89 19.47 -31.13
CA LEU A 22 23.79 19.25 -30.18
C LEU A 22 22.65 18.46 -30.81
N GLN A 23 22.20 18.83 -32.01
CA GLN A 23 21.14 18.12 -32.72
C GLN A 23 21.50 16.64 -32.94
N ARG A 24 22.75 16.36 -33.35
CA ARG A 24 23.21 14.98 -33.54
C ARG A 24 23.22 14.20 -32.23
N ILE A 25 23.69 14.80 -31.14
CA ILE A 25 23.73 14.17 -29.82
C ILE A 25 22.32 13.92 -29.29
N LEU A 26 21.41 14.90 -29.38
CA LEU A 26 20.03 14.72 -28.93
C LEU A 26 19.32 13.60 -29.70
N ASN A 27 19.49 13.56 -31.03
CA ASN A 27 18.91 12.49 -31.84
C ASN A 27 19.48 11.12 -31.43
N GLN A 28 20.80 11.01 -31.30
CA GLN A 28 21.46 9.77 -30.87
C GLN A 28 21.00 9.32 -29.48
N GLN A 29 20.91 10.23 -28.51
CA GLN A 29 20.46 9.94 -27.15
C GLN A 29 19.00 9.47 -27.14
N LEU A 30 18.12 10.13 -27.88
CA LEU A 30 16.71 9.74 -27.99
C LEU A 30 16.56 8.37 -28.65
N THR A 31 17.24 8.13 -29.77
CA THR A 31 17.18 6.84 -30.47
C THR A 31 17.69 5.69 -29.61
N ASN A 32 18.79 5.91 -28.88
CA ASN A 32 19.33 4.91 -27.96
C ASN A 32 18.36 4.65 -26.80
N HIS A 33 17.83 5.72 -26.19
CA HIS A 33 16.88 5.58 -25.09
C HIS A 33 15.61 4.82 -25.51
N ILE A 34 15.05 5.12 -26.68
CA ILE A 34 13.91 4.36 -27.23
C ILE A 34 14.30 2.90 -27.41
N ARG A 35 15.46 2.61 -28.02
CA ARG A 35 15.92 1.23 -28.24
C ARG A 35 16.09 0.46 -26.94
N ASP A 36 16.62 1.09 -25.91
CA ASP A 36 16.92 0.45 -24.63
C ASP A 36 15.64 0.24 -23.79
N THR A 37 14.65 1.12 -23.91
CA THR A 37 13.39 1.05 -23.17
C THR A 37 12.31 0.20 -23.83
N LEU A 38 12.36 0.03 -25.16
CA LEU A 38 11.33 -0.70 -25.90
C LEU A 38 11.18 -2.18 -25.49
N PRO A 39 12.26 -2.95 -25.22
CA PRO A 39 12.13 -4.36 -24.81
C PRO A 39 11.38 -4.52 -23.49
N SER A 40 11.72 -3.72 -22.47
CA SER A 40 11.06 -3.79 -21.16
C SER A 40 9.60 -3.35 -21.25
N PHE A 41 9.31 -2.29 -22.02
CA PHE A 41 7.94 -1.85 -22.28
C PHE A 41 7.12 -2.93 -22.99
N ARG A 42 7.70 -3.60 -23.99
CA ARG A 42 7.05 -4.74 -24.68
C ARG A 42 6.75 -5.88 -23.72
N SER A 43 7.71 -6.29 -22.88
CA SER A 43 7.51 -7.34 -21.89
C SER A 43 6.40 -6.97 -20.89
N HIS A 44 6.36 -5.71 -20.45
CA HIS A 44 5.30 -5.21 -19.58
C HIS A 44 3.92 -5.31 -20.25
N LEU A 45 3.78 -4.86 -21.50
CA LEU A 45 2.52 -4.99 -22.26
C LEU A 45 2.09 -6.44 -22.45
N GLN A 46 3.04 -7.35 -22.72
CA GLN A 46 2.74 -8.77 -22.86
C GLN A 46 2.24 -9.36 -21.53
N SER A 47 2.85 -9.01 -20.41
CA SER A 47 2.39 -9.42 -19.08
C SER A 47 0.99 -8.88 -18.78
N LEU A 48 0.72 -7.62 -19.11
CA LEU A 48 -0.59 -7.01 -18.90
C LEU A 48 -1.66 -7.70 -19.74
N LEU A 49 -1.37 -7.98 -21.02
CA LEU A 49 -2.28 -8.70 -21.91
C LEU A 49 -2.58 -10.10 -21.35
N LEU A 50 -1.56 -10.84 -20.90
CA LEU A 50 -1.74 -12.17 -20.32
C LEU A 50 -2.66 -12.12 -19.08
N SER A 51 -2.45 -11.14 -18.18
CA SER A 51 -3.30 -10.94 -17.00
C SER A 51 -4.75 -10.68 -17.38
N LEU A 52 -4.97 -9.75 -18.31
CA LEU A 52 -6.31 -9.41 -18.80
C LEU A 52 -6.99 -10.59 -19.50
N HIS A 53 -6.23 -11.38 -20.26
CA HIS A 53 -6.77 -12.57 -20.92
C HIS A 53 -7.21 -13.62 -19.90
N LYS A 54 -6.42 -13.83 -18.85
CA LYS A 54 -6.77 -14.74 -17.76
C LYS A 54 -8.07 -14.30 -17.08
N GLU A 55 -8.19 -13.03 -16.72
CA GLU A 55 -9.43 -12.48 -16.16
C GLU A 55 -10.60 -12.66 -17.13
N ALA A 56 -10.43 -12.32 -18.40
CA ALA A 56 -11.48 -12.46 -19.42
C ALA A 56 -11.96 -13.92 -19.58
N GLU A 57 -11.07 -14.91 -19.55
CA GLU A 57 -11.46 -16.33 -19.56
C GLU A 57 -12.22 -16.72 -18.29
N GLU A 58 -11.80 -16.24 -17.12
CA GLU A 58 -12.54 -16.44 -15.86
C GLU A 58 -13.95 -15.84 -15.90
N TYR A 59 -14.15 -14.78 -16.68
CA TYR A 59 -15.45 -14.16 -16.98
C TYR A 59 -16.25 -14.91 -18.07
N LYS A 60 -15.62 -15.54 -19.06
CA LYS A 60 -16.37 -16.35 -20.06
C LYS A 60 -17.04 -17.58 -19.43
N HIS A 61 -16.43 -18.12 -18.39
CA HIS A 61 -17.03 -19.19 -17.57
C HIS A 61 -17.98 -18.65 -16.49
N PHE A 62 -18.36 -17.38 -16.56
CA PHE A 62 -19.35 -16.78 -15.68
C PHE A 62 -20.76 -17.15 -16.15
N SER A 63 -21.31 -18.21 -15.58
CA SER A 63 -22.75 -18.38 -15.52
C SER A 63 -23.24 -17.78 -14.19
N PRO A 64 -24.03 -16.68 -14.20
CA PRO A 64 -24.55 -16.08 -12.97
C PRO A 64 -25.41 -17.04 -12.15
N ASP A 65 -25.92 -18.11 -12.77
CA ASP A 65 -26.78 -19.10 -12.14
C ASP A 65 -26.08 -20.39 -11.69
N ASP A 66 -24.76 -20.53 -11.86
CA ASP A 66 -24.03 -21.71 -11.38
C ASP A 66 -24.05 -21.80 -9.83
N PRO A 67 -24.79 -22.76 -9.23
CA PRO A 67 -24.89 -22.89 -7.78
C PRO A 67 -23.55 -23.25 -7.13
N ALA A 68 -22.68 -24.00 -7.81
CA ALA A 68 -21.39 -24.41 -7.28
C ALA A 68 -20.44 -23.21 -7.14
N ARG A 69 -20.44 -22.31 -8.13
CA ARG A 69 -19.62 -21.09 -8.09
C ARG A 69 -20.15 -20.08 -7.07
N ARG A 70 -21.47 -19.91 -6.95
CA ARG A 70 -22.08 -19.09 -5.87
C ARG A 70 -21.64 -19.58 -4.49
N THR A 71 -21.68 -20.88 -4.27
CA THR A 71 -21.24 -21.51 -3.01
C THR A 71 -19.75 -21.26 -2.76
N LYS A 72 -18.91 -21.42 -3.79
CA LYS A 72 -17.46 -21.15 -3.70
C LYS A 72 -17.17 -19.69 -3.38
N THR A 73 -17.82 -18.74 -4.06
CA THR A 73 -17.66 -17.30 -3.80
C THR A 73 -18.11 -16.95 -2.39
N LEU A 74 -19.25 -17.47 -1.94
CA LEU A 74 -19.74 -17.26 -0.58
C LEU A 74 -18.72 -17.78 0.45
N LEU A 75 -18.20 -18.99 0.24
CA LEU A 75 -17.17 -19.57 1.12
C LEU A 75 -15.92 -18.69 1.17
N GLN A 76 -15.44 -18.21 0.02
CA GLN A 76 -14.27 -17.33 -0.05
C GLN A 76 -14.51 -15.99 0.67
N LEU A 77 -15.72 -15.41 0.55
CA LEU A 77 -16.10 -14.20 1.26
C LEU A 77 -16.16 -14.42 2.76
N VAL A 78 -16.73 -15.54 3.22
CA VAL A 78 -16.80 -15.90 4.64
C VAL A 78 -15.40 -16.15 5.22
N GLN A 79 -14.55 -16.90 4.50
CA GLN A 79 -13.17 -17.14 4.91
C GLN A 79 -12.38 -15.83 5.01
N ARG A 80 -12.53 -14.94 4.03
CA ARG A 80 -11.90 -13.63 4.06
C ARG A 80 -12.39 -12.78 5.23
N LEU A 81 -13.70 -12.76 5.47
CA LEU A 81 -14.28 -12.04 6.60
C LEU A 81 -13.73 -12.55 7.94
N ALA A 82 -13.60 -13.87 8.11
CA ALA A 82 -13.04 -14.45 9.32
C ALA A 82 -11.58 -14.00 9.55
N VAL A 83 -10.74 -14.08 8.52
CA VAL A 83 -9.35 -13.63 8.59
C VAL A 83 -9.23 -12.13 8.85
N ASP A 84 -10.03 -11.32 8.16
CA ASP A 84 -10.03 -9.86 8.33
C ASP A 84 -10.50 -9.47 9.75
N PHE A 85 -11.47 -10.20 10.31
CA PHE A 85 -11.95 -10.00 11.68
C PHE A 85 -10.91 -10.38 12.74
N GLU A 86 -10.23 -11.51 12.55
CA GLU A 86 -9.13 -11.95 13.41
C GLU A 86 -8.00 -10.92 13.42
N LYS A 87 -7.55 -10.46 12.24
CA LYS A 87 -6.55 -9.38 12.11
C LYS A 87 -6.97 -8.08 12.79
N LEU A 88 -8.26 -7.73 12.73
CA LEU A 88 -8.80 -6.52 13.37
C LEU A 88 -8.73 -6.60 14.90
N ILE A 89 -9.03 -7.77 15.47
CA ILE A 89 -9.01 -8.01 16.92
C ILE A 89 -7.60 -8.20 17.45
N GLU A 90 -6.72 -8.87 16.72
CA GLU A 90 -5.34 -9.07 17.16
C GLU A 90 -4.47 -7.83 16.95
N GLY A 91 -4.89 -6.92 16.07
CA GLY A 91 -4.08 -5.75 15.70
C GLY A 91 -2.93 -6.09 14.74
N SER A 92 -2.96 -7.26 14.10
CA SER A 92 -1.98 -7.76 13.12
C SER A 92 -2.28 -7.34 11.67
N GLY A 93 -3.16 -6.36 11.48
CA GLY A 93 -3.54 -5.86 10.15
C GLY A 93 -2.35 -5.24 9.40
N ASP A 94 -2.18 -5.62 8.13
CA ASP A 94 -1.13 -5.09 7.21
C ASP A 94 -1.24 -3.56 6.98
N ARG A 95 -2.37 -2.96 7.37
CA ARG A 95 -2.65 -1.53 7.34
C ARG A 95 -2.89 -1.04 8.76
N VAL A 96 -1.87 -0.47 9.39
CA VAL A 96 -2.02 0.26 10.64
C VAL A 96 -2.75 1.56 10.33
N ASP A 97 -3.98 1.69 10.82
CA ASP A 97 -4.68 2.98 10.80
C ASP A 97 -3.92 3.95 11.72
N THR A 98 -3.42 5.04 11.15
CA THR A 98 -2.66 6.08 11.89
C THR A 98 -3.57 7.12 12.54
N VAL A 99 -4.86 7.10 12.23
CA VAL A 99 -5.85 8.04 12.78
C VAL A 99 -6.56 7.42 13.99
N THR A 100 -6.83 6.11 13.95
CA THR A 100 -7.53 5.42 15.04
C THR A 100 -6.77 4.20 15.55
N LEU A 101 -6.83 3.95 16.86
CA LEU A 101 -6.30 2.71 17.45
C LEU A 101 -6.97 1.50 16.81
N SER A 102 -6.19 0.46 16.49
CA SER A 102 -6.73 -0.81 16.00
C SER A 102 -7.79 -1.36 16.96
N GLY A 103 -8.77 -2.10 16.42
CA GLY A 103 -9.87 -2.66 17.21
C GLY A 103 -9.37 -3.43 18.43
N GLY A 104 -8.36 -4.28 18.24
CA GLY A 104 -7.63 -4.97 19.30
C GLY A 104 -7.02 -4.08 20.36
N ALA A 105 -6.27 -3.05 19.96
CA ALA A 105 -5.65 -2.11 20.90
C ALA A 105 -6.69 -1.37 21.75
N ARG A 106 -7.84 -1.03 21.15
CA ARG A 106 -8.94 -0.37 21.85
C ARG A 106 -9.63 -1.30 22.84
N ILE A 107 -9.84 -2.57 22.49
CA ILE A 107 -10.36 -3.59 23.42
C ILE A 107 -9.39 -3.77 24.59
N ASN A 108 -8.10 -3.92 24.29
CA ASN A 108 -7.05 -4.09 25.29
C ASN A 108 -7.05 -2.93 26.31
N LYS A 109 -7.10 -1.68 25.83
CA LYS A 109 -7.18 -0.48 26.66
C LYS A 109 -8.39 -0.48 27.61
N ILE A 110 -9.56 -0.93 27.13
CA ILE A 110 -10.76 -0.99 27.97
C ILE A 110 -10.55 -1.97 29.13
N PHE A 111 -10.04 -3.16 28.86
CA PHE A 111 -9.90 -4.21 29.88
C PHE A 111 -8.75 -3.96 30.85
N HIS A 112 -7.63 -3.38 30.41
CA HIS A 112 -6.43 -3.27 31.23
C HIS A 112 -6.19 -1.87 31.81
N GLU A 113 -6.83 -0.83 31.28
CA GLU A 113 -6.70 0.52 31.83
C GLU A 113 -8.03 1.01 32.41
N ARG A 114 -9.08 1.04 31.60
CA ARG A 114 -10.36 1.64 32.02
C ARG A 114 -11.05 0.81 33.08
N PHE A 115 -11.15 -0.50 32.87
CA PHE A 115 -11.89 -1.39 33.79
C PHE A 115 -11.29 -1.41 35.21
N PRO A 116 -9.96 -1.58 35.41
CA PRO A 116 -9.36 -1.48 36.74
C PRO A 116 -9.53 -0.09 37.35
N SER A 117 -9.42 0.97 36.54
CA SER A 117 -9.62 2.34 37.02
C SER A 117 -11.05 2.60 37.52
N GLU A 118 -12.06 2.03 36.86
CA GLU A 118 -13.45 2.13 37.32
C GLU A 118 -13.71 1.28 38.58
N LEU A 119 -13.08 0.10 38.70
CA LEU A 119 -13.17 -0.72 39.92
C LEU A 119 -12.57 0.01 41.14
N ALA A 120 -11.41 0.66 40.98
CA ALA A 120 -10.78 1.43 42.05
C ALA A 120 -11.66 2.59 42.55
N LYS A 121 -12.51 3.17 41.69
CA LYS A 121 -13.47 4.21 42.09
C LYS A 121 -14.64 3.67 42.91
N ILE A 122 -14.92 2.36 42.81
CA ILE A 122 -16.00 1.68 43.53
C ILE A 122 -15.49 1.17 44.89
N GLU A 123 -14.18 1.14 45.13
CA GLU A 123 -13.62 0.70 46.41
C GLU A 123 -14.22 1.49 47.58
N SER A 124 -14.51 0.75 48.66
CA SER A 124 -15.22 1.28 49.82
C SER A 124 -14.46 2.42 50.49
N ASP A 125 -15.18 3.51 50.73
CA ASP A 125 -14.72 4.57 51.62
C ASP A 125 -14.54 3.98 53.03
N GLU A 126 -13.29 3.76 53.43
CA GLU A 126 -12.95 3.19 54.74
C GLU A 126 -13.62 3.95 55.90
N GLY A 127 -13.86 5.25 55.75
CA GLY A 127 -14.54 6.06 56.76
C GLY A 127 -15.99 5.63 56.96
N LYS A 128 -16.73 5.42 55.85
CA LYS A 128 -18.11 4.91 55.88
C LYS A 128 -18.17 3.46 56.34
N LEU A 129 -17.26 2.62 55.85
CA LEU A 129 -17.22 1.20 56.23
C LEU A 129 -17.00 1.04 57.75
N ARG A 130 -16.09 1.82 58.33
CA ARG A 130 -15.85 1.82 59.79
C ARG A 130 -17.04 2.36 60.59
N GLN A 131 -17.77 3.35 60.07
CA GLN A 131 -18.99 3.81 60.71
C GLN A 131 -20.07 2.72 60.69
N GLU A 132 -20.33 2.09 59.55
CA GLU A 132 -21.33 1.02 59.43
C GLU A 132 -21.01 -0.19 60.31
N ILE A 133 -19.73 -0.58 60.43
CA ILE A 133 -19.29 -1.65 61.33
C ILE A 133 -19.47 -1.28 62.81
N ASN A 134 -19.21 -0.02 63.21
CA ASN A 134 -19.38 0.42 64.60
C ASN A 134 -20.84 0.57 65.03
N TYR A 135 -21.77 0.73 64.08
CA TYR A 135 -23.21 0.81 64.33
C TYR A 135 -23.91 -0.57 64.34
N ALA A 136 -23.24 -1.63 63.91
CA ALA A 136 -23.71 -3.02 63.93
C ALA A 136 -23.29 -3.74 65.22
#